data_AF-A0A5C5RPI4-F1
#
_entry.id   AF-A0A5C5RPI4-F1
#
_cell.length_a   1.000
_cell.length_b   1.000
_cell.length_c   1.000
_cell.angle_alpha   90.00
_cell.angle_beta   90.00
_cell.angle_gamma   90.00
#
_symmetry.space_group_name_H-M   'P 1'
#
loop_
_entity.id
_entity.type
_entity.pdbx_description
1 polymer ?
#
loop_
_entity_poly.entity_id
_entity_poly.type
_entity_poly.pdbx_seq_one_letter_code
_entity_poly.pdbx_strand_id
1 'polypeptide(L)'
;MTSNSALKRAARTYSREHGIGYRAALRIVDRRDGDRFQYLATRVLIEAIEGCGIRHWAGVDSWDGWSHARITDLGGESFDVDASTIAPSLAAFLAGHPECDARDIDGYLADEFVQHGLFGLVIYRSEITHRPRTVHRDGKIV
;
A
#
# COMPACT_ATOMS: atom_id res chain seq x y z
N MET A 1 1.25 9.61 11.22
CA MET A 1 1.69 8.24 11.57
C MET A 1 2.33 7.67 10.33
N THR A 2 3.66 7.66 10.25
CA THR A 2 4.36 7.72 8.97
C THR A 2 5.40 6.60 8.82
N SER A 3 5.40 5.94 7.65
CA SER A 3 6.55 5.35 6.94
C SER A 3 7.37 4.22 7.61
N ASN A 4 7.35 4.08 8.93
CA ASN A 4 8.42 3.41 9.67
C ASN A 4 8.07 1.98 10.15
N SER A 5 6.80 1.60 10.19
CA SER A 5 6.33 0.35 10.83
C SER A 5 6.83 -0.91 10.12
N ALA A 6 6.62 -1.04 8.81
CA ALA A 6 6.97 -2.27 8.09
C ALA A 6 8.48 -2.47 7.89
N LEU A 7 9.27 -1.41 7.64
CA LEU A 7 10.74 -1.52 7.59
C LEU A 7 11.29 -1.87 8.98
N LYS A 8 10.73 -1.28 10.06
CA LYS A 8 11.05 -1.68 11.44
C LYS A 8 10.69 -3.14 11.69
N ARG A 9 9.56 -3.61 11.18
CA ARG A 9 9.07 -4.99 11.37
C ARG A 9 9.96 -5.99 10.62
N ALA A 10 10.22 -5.77 9.35
CA ALA A 10 11.13 -6.57 8.53
C ALA A 10 12.55 -6.60 9.11
N ALA A 11 13.10 -5.44 9.49
CA ALA A 11 14.41 -5.36 10.14
C ALA A 11 14.43 -6.05 11.51
N ARG A 12 13.31 -6.06 12.27
CA ARG A 12 13.20 -6.81 13.53
C ARG A 12 13.15 -8.32 13.31
N THR A 13 12.38 -8.79 12.33
CA THR A 13 12.32 -10.20 11.95
C THR A 13 13.69 -10.68 11.50
N TYR A 14 14.31 -9.96 10.57
CA TYR A 14 15.65 -10.27 10.05
C TYR A 14 16.73 -10.28 11.14
N SER A 15 16.67 -9.30 12.05
CA SER A 15 17.57 -9.23 13.22
C SER A 15 17.44 -10.44 14.14
N ARG A 16 16.21 -10.91 14.39
CA ARG A 16 15.95 -12.09 15.24
C ARG A 16 16.42 -13.38 14.58
N GLU A 17 16.11 -13.56 13.30
CA GLU A 17 16.46 -14.77 12.55
C GLU A 17 17.97 -14.94 12.36
N HIS A 18 18.70 -13.83 12.19
CA HIS A 18 20.11 -13.86 11.82
C HIS A 18 21.05 -13.43 12.96
N GLY A 19 20.51 -13.11 14.14
CA GLY A 19 21.28 -12.70 15.32
C GLY A 19 22.08 -11.41 15.15
N ILE A 20 21.72 -10.55 14.19
CA ILE A 20 22.46 -9.31 13.90
C ILE A 20 21.78 -8.08 14.49
N GLY A 21 22.55 -7.03 14.74
CA GLY A 21 22.02 -5.78 15.29
C GLY A 21 21.00 -5.09 14.37
N TYR A 22 19.96 -4.51 14.96
CA TYR A 22 18.85 -3.86 14.26
C TYR A 22 19.27 -2.85 13.17
N ARG A 23 20.31 -2.04 13.41
CA ARG A 23 20.85 -1.09 12.41
C ARG A 23 21.57 -1.77 11.24
N ALA A 24 22.12 -2.96 11.45
CA ALA A 24 22.69 -3.77 10.38
C ALA A 24 21.59 -4.45 9.57
N ALA A 25 20.57 -5.00 10.24
CA ALA A 25 19.38 -5.55 9.59
C ALA A 25 18.67 -4.51 8.71
N LEU A 26 18.47 -3.30 9.22
CA LEU A 26 17.93 -2.16 8.46
C LEU A 26 18.67 -1.92 7.13
N ARG A 27 20.01 -1.87 7.18
CA ARG A 27 20.83 -1.61 5.99
C ARG A 27 20.87 -2.78 5.00
N ILE A 28 20.62 -4.00 5.47
CA ILE A 28 20.62 -5.20 4.64
C ILE A 28 19.28 -5.34 3.93
N VAL A 29 18.17 -5.10 4.63
CA VAL A 29 16.82 -5.04 4.05
C VAL A 29 16.72 -3.94 2.99
N ASP A 30 17.51 -2.87 3.12
CA ASP A 30 17.51 -1.71 2.21
C ASP A 30 18.40 -1.86 0.95
N ARG A 31 19.27 -2.88 0.84
CA ARG A 31 20.44 -2.87 -0.11
C ARG A 31 20.45 -3.84 -1.30
N ARG A 32 19.47 -4.72 -1.51
CA ARG A 32 19.52 -5.64 -2.65
C ARG A 32 18.91 -4.96 -3.89
N ASP A 33 19.68 -4.70 -4.96
CA ASP A 33 19.34 -3.69 -6.01
C ASP A 33 18.38 -4.16 -7.14
N GLY A 34 18.32 -5.45 -7.49
CA GLY A 34 17.17 -6.01 -8.25
C GLY A 34 15.94 -6.23 -7.37
N ASP A 35 16.21 -6.44 -6.08
CA ASP A 35 15.25 -6.55 -4.98
C ASP A 35 14.72 -5.18 -4.54
N ARG A 36 15.32 -4.05 -4.94
CA ARG A 36 14.97 -2.74 -4.37
C ARG A 36 13.63 -2.29 -4.91
N PHE A 37 13.41 -2.46 -6.21
CA PHE A 37 12.11 -2.18 -6.80
C PHE A 37 11.05 -3.16 -6.29
N GLN A 38 11.39 -4.45 -6.20
CA GLN A 38 10.51 -5.47 -5.61
C GLN A 38 10.15 -5.13 -4.16
N TYR A 39 11.11 -4.64 -3.38
CA TYR A 39 10.93 -4.18 -2.01
C TYR A 39 10.00 -2.96 -1.96
N LEU A 40 10.16 -1.99 -2.87
CA LEU A 40 9.25 -0.84 -2.98
C LEU A 40 7.83 -1.28 -3.35
N ALA A 41 7.67 -2.19 -4.31
CA ALA A 41 6.36 -2.76 -4.66
C ALA A 41 5.73 -3.52 -3.50
N THR A 42 6.51 -4.32 -2.77
CA THR A 42 6.08 -5.01 -1.54
C THR A 42 5.64 -4.00 -0.47
N ARG A 43 6.37 -2.89 -0.33
CA ARG A 43 6.03 -1.82 0.61
C ARG A 43 4.71 -1.14 0.27
N VAL A 44 4.45 -0.91 -1.01
CA VAL A 44 3.18 -0.38 -1.51
C VAL A 44 2.04 -1.38 -1.29
N LEU A 45 2.27 -2.67 -1.52
CA LEU A 45 1.29 -3.72 -1.20
C LEU A 45 0.93 -3.71 0.30
N ILE A 46 1.93 -3.63 1.18
CA ILE A 46 1.69 -3.52 2.62
C ILE A 46 0.84 -2.29 2.95
N GLU A 47 1.09 -1.14 2.31
CA GLU A 47 0.28 0.06 2.50
C GLU A 47 -1.16 -0.13 1.99
N ALA A 48 -1.34 -0.80 0.86
CA ALA A 48 -2.67 -1.12 0.33
C ALA A 48 -3.48 -2.00 1.30
N ILE A 49 -2.85 -3.03 1.89
CA ILE A 49 -3.49 -4.00 2.79
C ILE A 49 -3.64 -3.44 4.22
N GLU A 50 -2.54 -3.04 4.85
CA GLU A 50 -2.50 -2.62 6.26
C GLU A 50 -2.85 -1.14 6.46
N GLY A 51 -2.55 -0.29 5.48
CA GLY A 51 -2.92 1.13 5.46
C GLY A 51 -4.40 1.38 5.13
N CYS A 52 -5.19 0.31 4.98
CA CYS A 52 -6.61 0.33 4.61
C CYS A 52 -6.89 0.89 3.20
N GLY A 53 -5.89 0.91 2.30
CA GLY A 53 -6.05 1.41 0.93
C GLY A 53 -7.17 0.71 0.17
N ILE A 54 -7.23 -0.62 0.21
CA ILE A 54 -8.24 -1.40 -0.55
C ILE A 54 -9.54 -1.64 0.21
N ARG A 55 -9.62 -1.21 1.47
CA ARG A 55 -10.67 -1.66 2.41
C ARG A 55 -12.08 -1.22 1.99
N HIS A 56 -12.21 -0.18 1.16
CA HIS A 56 -13.51 0.26 0.65
C HIS A 56 -14.09 -0.64 -0.44
N TRP A 57 -13.31 -1.52 -1.07
CA TRP A 57 -13.78 -2.36 -2.18
C TRP A 57 -13.34 -3.82 -2.14
N ALA A 58 -12.43 -4.18 -1.24
CA ALA A 58 -12.00 -5.55 -1.07
C ALA A 58 -11.90 -5.96 0.40
N GLY A 59 -12.31 -7.19 0.67
CA GLY A 59 -11.99 -7.92 1.89
C GLY A 59 -10.64 -8.64 1.76
N VAL A 60 -9.87 -8.71 2.85
CA VAL A 60 -8.63 -9.48 2.89
C VAL A 60 -8.93 -10.84 3.52
N ASP A 61 -8.88 -11.90 2.72
CA ASP A 61 -9.17 -13.27 3.14
C ASP A 61 -7.97 -13.88 3.87
N SER A 62 -6.76 -13.63 3.36
CA SER A 62 -5.51 -14.04 3.99
C SER A 62 -4.38 -13.06 3.70
N TRP A 63 -3.47 -12.89 4.66
CA TRP A 63 -2.30 -12.03 4.54
C TRP A 63 -1.13 -12.64 5.28
N ASP A 64 0.00 -12.82 4.60
CA ASP A 64 1.24 -13.36 5.20
C ASP A 64 2.00 -12.34 6.07
N GLY A 65 1.55 -11.08 6.09
CA GLY A 65 2.21 -10.00 6.82
C GLY A 65 3.29 -9.27 6.01
N TRP A 66 3.51 -9.65 4.75
CA TRP A 66 4.66 -9.19 3.97
C TRP A 66 4.46 -9.12 2.46
N SER A 67 4.29 -10.26 1.79
CA SER A 67 4.50 -10.37 0.33
C SER A 67 3.29 -10.87 -0.45
N HIS A 68 2.34 -11.51 0.20
CA HIS A 68 1.26 -12.19 -0.47
C HIS A 68 -0.05 -12.10 0.31
N ALA A 69 -1.10 -11.60 -0.34
CA ALA A 69 -2.45 -11.58 0.18
C ALA A 69 -3.41 -12.29 -0.77
N ARG A 70 -4.46 -12.88 -0.21
CA ARG A 70 -5.66 -13.23 -0.96
C ARG A 70 -6.74 -12.22 -0.58
N ILE A 71 -7.36 -11.60 -1.57
CA ILE A 71 -8.42 -10.62 -1.39
C ILE A 71 -9.65 -11.06 -2.17
N THR A 72 -10.84 -10.64 -1.74
CA THR A 72 -12.09 -10.81 -2.47
C THR A 72 -12.76 -9.46 -2.64
N ASP A 73 -13.13 -9.11 -3.87
CA ASP A 73 -13.77 -7.83 -4.19
C ASP A 73 -15.26 -7.79 -3.78
N LEU A 74 -15.91 -6.64 -3.98
CA LEU A 74 -17.36 -6.49 -3.75
C LEU A 74 -18.23 -7.34 -4.70
N GLY A 75 -17.69 -7.78 -5.85
CA GLY A 75 -18.33 -8.70 -6.79
C GLY A 75 -18.29 -10.15 -6.35
N GLY A 76 -17.47 -10.48 -5.35
CA GLY A 76 -17.23 -11.84 -4.85
C GLY A 76 -16.12 -12.59 -5.59
N GLU A 77 -15.36 -11.92 -6.47
CA GLU A 77 -14.22 -12.50 -7.15
C GLU A 77 -12.97 -12.42 -6.26
N SER A 78 -12.23 -13.52 -6.15
CA SER A 78 -11.01 -13.60 -5.34
C SER A 78 -9.75 -13.48 -6.19
N PHE A 79 -8.78 -12.73 -5.69
CA PHE A 79 -7.50 -12.47 -6.32
C PHE A 79 -6.35 -12.75 -5.35
N ASP A 80 -5.28 -13.34 -5.88
CA ASP A 80 -4.00 -13.41 -5.18
C ASP A 80 -3.18 -12.18 -5.61
N VAL A 81 -2.74 -11.39 -4.63
CA VAL A 81 -2.00 -10.14 -4.83
C VAL A 81 -0.62 -10.22 -4.21
N ASP A 82 0.37 -9.80 -4.97
CA ASP A 82 1.77 -9.74 -4.56
C ASP A 82 2.46 -8.50 -5.13
N ALA A 83 3.78 -8.40 -4.94
CA ALA A 83 4.55 -7.29 -5.47
C ALA A 83 4.52 -7.21 -7.01
N SER A 84 4.30 -8.32 -7.72
CA SER A 84 4.17 -8.33 -9.19
C SER A 84 2.85 -7.70 -9.66
N THR A 85 1.79 -7.76 -8.85
CA THR A 85 0.54 -7.01 -9.09
C THR A 85 0.79 -5.51 -9.09
N ILE A 86 1.64 -5.01 -8.18
CA ILE A 86 1.90 -3.57 -7.99
C ILE A 86 2.95 -3.03 -8.96
N ALA A 87 3.98 -3.83 -9.23
CA ALA A 87 5.21 -3.43 -9.91
C ALA A 87 5.00 -2.63 -11.22
N PRO A 88 4.13 -3.05 -12.16
CA PRO A 88 3.93 -2.32 -13.41
C PRO A 88 3.38 -0.89 -13.20
N SER A 89 2.35 -0.76 -12.36
CA SER A 89 1.69 0.52 -12.07
C SER A 89 2.64 1.47 -11.33
N LEU A 90 3.40 0.94 -10.37
CA LEU A 90 4.41 1.70 -9.64
C LEU A 90 5.53 2.19 -10.56
N ALA A 91 6.02 1.35 -11.47
CA ALA A 91 7.06 1.72 -12.42
C ALA A 91 6.60 2.86 -13.35
N ALA A 92 5.37 2.74 -13.88
CA ALA A 92 4.77 3.77 -14.72
C ALA A 92 4.61 5.11 -13.97
N PHE A 93 4.17 5.05 -12.71
CA PHE A 93 4.01 6.24 -11.88
C PHE A 93 5.35 6.94 -11.61
N LEU A 94 6.38 6.20 -11.18
CA LEU A 94 7.70 6.77 -10.89
C LEU A 94 8.40 7.30 -12.15
N ALA A 95 8.16 6.70 -13.32
CA ALA A 95 8.66 7.22 -14.59
C ALA A 95 8.03 8.59 -14.94
N GLY A 96 6.75 8.80 -14.58
CA GLY A 96 6.06 10.08 -14.76
C GLY A 96 6.34 11.13 -13.69
N HIS A 97 6.86 10.72 -12.53
CA HIS A 97 7.09 11.57 -11.35
C HIS A 97 8.47 11.27 -10.75
N PRO A 98 9.58 11.60 -11.44
CA PRO A 98 10.94 11.22 -11.02
C PRO A 98 11.38 11.82 -9.67
N GLU A 99 10.71 12.89 -9.21
CA GLU A 99 10.90 13.50 -7.91
C GLU A 99 10.17 12.80 -6.76
N CYS A 100 9.21 11.93 -7.08
CA CYS A 100 8.41 11.23 -6.08
C CYS A 100 9.20 10.05 -5.49
N ASP A 101 9.27 9.98 -4.16
CA ASP A 101 9.81 8.82 -3.47
C ASP A 101 8.70 7.79 -3.28
N ALA A 102 8.94 6.53 -3.66
CA ALA A 102 7.99 5.44 -3.43
C ALA A 102 7.65 5.25 -1.93
N ARG A 103 8.47 5.78 -1.01
CA ARG A 103 8.19 5.78 0.44
C ARG A 103 7.12 6.79 0.85
N ASP A 104 6.75 7.72 -0.04
CA ASP A 104 5.73 8.74 0.18
C ASP A 104 4.37 8.33 -0.41
N ILE A 105 4.28 7.15 -1.02
CA ILE A 105 3.01 6.56 -1.49
C ILE A 105 2.11 6.28 -0.28
N ASP A 106 0.91 6.84 -0.31
CA ASP A 106 -0.13 6.64 0.70
C ASP A 106 -1.13 5.55 0.30
N GLY A 107 -2.08 5.25 1.18
CA GLY A 107 -3.11 4.25 0.94
C GLY A 107 -3.99 4.52 -0.28
N TYR A 108 -4.16 5.77 -0.71
CA TYR A 108 -4.95 6.11 -1.90
C TYR A 108 -4.21 5.72 -3.18
N LEU A 109 -2.93 6.09 -3.31
CA LEU A 109 -2.12 5.67 -4.45
C LEU A 109 -1.86 4.16 -4.43
N ALA A 110 -1.65 3.58 -3.26
CA ALA A 110 -1.47 2.14 -3.11
C ALA A 110 -2.71 1.35 -3.58
N ASP A 111 -3.92 1.85 -3.30
CA ASP A 111 -5.17 1.34 -3.84
C ASP A 111 -5.20 1.39 -5.38
N GLU A 112 -4.94 2.56 -5.97
CA GLU A 112 -4.93 2.71 -7.43
C GLU A 112 -3.95 1.74 -8.10
N PHE A 113 -2.78 1.51 -7.49
CA PHE A 113 -1.81 0.54 -8.03
C PHE A 113 -2.30 -0.90 -7.97
N VAL A 114 -2.99 -1.31 -6.90
CA VAL A 114 -3.63 -2.64 -6.84
C VAL A 114 -4.68 -2.78 -7.93
N GLN A 115 -5.58 -1.80 -8.07
CA GLN A 115 -6.66 -1.86 -9.05
C GLN A 115 -6.13 -1.86 -10.49
N HIS A 116 -5.14 -1.02 -10.81
CA HIS A 116 -4.48 -1.08 -12.12
C HIS A 116 -3.78 -2.42 -12.35
N GLY A 117 -3.16 -3.00 -11.33
CA GLY A 117 -2.51 -4.31 -11.41
C GLY A 117 -3.48 -5.46 -11.73
N LEU A 118 -4.68 -5.42 -11.12
CA LEU A 118 -5.70 -6.46 -11.30
C LEU A 118 -6.57 -6.25 -12.54
N PHE A 119 -6.96 -5.01 -12.82
CA PHE A 119 -8.02 -4.70 -13.78
C PHE A 119 -7.53 -3.87 -14.97
N GLY A 120 -6.29 -3.39 -14.94
CA GLY A 120 -5.76 -2.43 -15.91
C GLY A 120 -6.28 -1.00 -15.74
N LEU A 121 -7.26 -0.78 -14.84
CA LEU A 121 -7.88 0.53 -14.57
C LEU A 121 -8.45 0.61 -13.15
N VAL A 122 -8.72 1.83 -12.68
CA VAL A 122 -9.40 2.07 -11.40
C VAL A 122 -10.92 1.98 -11.59
N ILE A 123 -11.54 0.99 -10.97
CA ILE A 123 -12.99 0.74 -11.03
C ILE A 123 -13.67 1.25 -9.76
N TYR A 124 -13.06 0.99 -8.60
CA TYR A 124 -13.59 1.32 -7.29
C TYR A 124 -12.98 2.61 -6.77
N ARG A 125 -13.62 3.73 -7.12
CA ARG A 125 -13.23 5.02 -6.56
C ARG A 125 -13.74 5.14 -5.13
N SER A 126 -12.86 5.49 -4.21
CA SER A 126 -13.27 5.93 -2.89
C SER A 126 -14.10 7.21 -3.07
N GLU A 127 -15.42 7.11 -2.91
CA GLU A 127 -16.27 8.28 -2.79
C GLU A 127 -15.90 8.98 -1.48
N ILE A 128 -14.90 9.85 -1.51
CA ILE A 128 -14.89 10.98 -0.59
C ILE A 128 -16.02 11.88 -1.10
N THR A 129 -17.26 11.50 -0.79
CA THR A 129 -18.37 12.44 -0.83
C THR A 129 -17.92 13.61 0.02
N HIS A 130 -17.79 14.77 -0.63
CA HIS A 130 -17.75 16.08 0.01
C HIS A 130 -18.42 15.97 1.37
N ARG A 131 -17.68 16.21 2.47
CA ARG A 131 -18.36 16.55 3.73
C ARG A 131 -19.43 17.58 3.32
N PRO A 132 -20.72 17.36 3.59
CA PRO A 132 -21.68 18.44 3.47
C PRO A 132 -21.05 19.55 4.30
N ARG A 133 -20.68 20.66 3.66
CA ARG A 133 -20.34 21.86 4.42
C ARG A 133 -21.56 22.04 5.30
N THR A 134 -21.39 21.88 6.61
CA THR A 134 -22.39 22.32 7.56
C THR A 134 -22.51 23.80 7.28
N VAL A 135 -23.50 24.17 6.48
CA VAL A 135 -23.85 25.56 6.29
C VAL A 135 -24.37 25.93 7.67
N HIS A 136 -23.50 26.57 8.46
CA HIS A 136 -23.97 27.35 9.59
C HIS A 136 -24.85 28.43 8.98
N ARG A 137 -26.14 28.13 8.87
CA ARG A 137 -27.16 29.14 8.63
C ARG A 137 -27.19 29.93 9.92
N ASP A 138 -26.83 31.21 9.82
CA ASP A 138 -26.81 32.15 10.93
C ASP A 138 -28.07 32.02 11.81
N GLY A 139 -27.92 31.26 12.89
CA GLY A 139 -28.53 31.50 14.19
C GLY A 139 -30.05 31.65 14.31
N LYS A 140 -30.91 31.08 13.44
CA LYS A 140 -32.36 31.03 13.73
C LYS A 140 -33.04 29.73 13.29
N ILE A 141 -33.73 29.11 14.24
CA ILE A 141 -34.70 28.02 14.04
C ILE A 141 -35.93 28.60 13.36
N VAL A 142 -36.30 28.07 12.19
CA VAL A 142 -37.68 27.87 11.73
C VAL A 142 -37.73 26.55 10.99
#